data_AF-K2MNN7-F1
#
_entry.id   AF-K2MNN7-F1
#
_cell.length_a   1.000
_cell.length_b   1.000
_cell.length_c   1.000
_cell.angle_alpha   90.00
_cell.angle_beta   90.00
_cell.angle_gamma   90.00
#
_symmetry.space_group_name_H-M   'P 1'
#
loop_
_entity.id
_entity.type
_entity.pdbx_description
1 polymer ?
#
loop_
_entity_poly.entity_id
_entity_poly.type
_entity_poly.pdbx_seq_one_letter_code
_entity_poly.pdbx_strand_id
1 'polypeptide(L)'
;MGFTGLSVSLLLQADAGYRFVAGCLTVAGRVVTTAAELELNGITSVTTVAACGECTKDGDCFAPLTTAVSDCKCQCAAGGHGDVCVPAPVPAGPPPPPPPPPPPPTPPPPPVGECISDMVYPEVAQALGGGLSWLCYRNVTFSGGGMSLTVLIGAMTGDVANVTFDGCTWRDGAVLLLLGNARAAVGSLNIVVTGNTFSDALLSPEGGFPPRTNITISGNRFTVTRPISRPGLEVRRPSCVAMNELVISNDSAVVLSGNVFQTVRASSSAIYVVGSALSVSWHSVFAVMGNTFHMDGGNGTLIRLEGSSHSSSLMVVNDSAVVIRG
;
A
#
# COMPACT_ATOMS: atom_id res chain seq x y z
N MET A 1 -4.96 18.24 -29.74
CA MET A 1 -5.70 19.51 -29.65
C MET A 1 -7.09 19.20 -29.10
N GLY A 2 -7.56 19.98 -28.12
CA GLY A 2 -8.96 20.00 -27.68
C GLY A 2 -9.23 19.34 -26.33
N PHE A 3 -9.15 20.13 -25.26
CA PHE A 3 -9.85 19.90 -23.99
C PHE A 3 -11.27 20.47 -24.08
N THR A 4 -12.27 19.75 -23.57
CA THR A 4 -13.40 20.24 -22.75
C THR A 4 -13.86 19.00 -21.96
N GLY A 5 -13.79 18.93 -20.64
CA GLY A 5 -14.55 19.77 -19.72
C GLY A 5 -15.97 19.24 -19.65
N LEU A 6 -16.24 18.29 -18.74
CA LEU A 6 -17.57 18.05 -18.16
C LEU A 6 -17.42 17.11 -16.95
N SER A 7 -17.46 17.71 -15.77
CA SER A 7 -17.74 17.06 -14.49
C SER A 7 -19.19 16.54 -14.52
N VAL A 8 -19.39 15.34 -15.06
CA VAL A 8 -20.66 14.62 -14.91
C VAL A 8 -20.46 13.59 -13.82
N SER A 9 -21.21 13.75 -12.74
CA SER A 9 -21.31 12.73 -11.70
C SER A 9 -21.76 11.43 -12.37
N LEU A 10 -21.07 10.31 -12.08
CA LEU A 10 -21.37 8.96 -12.60
C LEU A 10 -22.84 8.50 -12.38
N LEU A 11 -23.64 9.29 -11.65
CA LEU A 11 -25.04 9.05 -11.31
C LEU A 11 -26.07 9.62 -12.30
N LEU A 12 -25.69 10.44 -13.29
CA LEU A 12 -26.67 11.12 -14.18
C LEU A 12 -26.98 10.37 -15.49
N GLN A 13 -26.44 9.17 -15.69
CA GLN A 13 -26.67 8.37 -16.91
C GLN A 13 -27.38 7.03 -16.63
N ALA A 14 -28.05 6.92 -15.48
CA ALA A 14 -28.71 5.70 -15.03
C ALA A 14 -30.23 5.79 -15.20
N ASP A 15 -30.71 5.89 -16.45
CA ASP A 15 -32.14 5.73 -16.74
C ASP A 15 -32.54 4.24 -16.74
N ALA A 16 -33.61 3.97 -15.97
CA ALA A 16 -34.46 2.76 -15.97
C ALA A 16 -33.76 1.39 -15.82
N GLY A 17 -33.38 1.01 -14.59
CA GLY A 17 -33.16 -0.41 -14.28
C GLY A 17 -32.33 -0.76 -13.06
N TYR A 18 -31.65 0.21 -12.44
CA TYR A 18 -30.77 -0.09 -11.31
C TYR A 18 -31.57 -0.40 -10.04
N ARG A 19 -31.33 -1.59 -9.49
CA ARG A 19 -31.83 -2.01 -8.18
C ARG A 19 -30.73 -1.75 -7.15
N PHE A 20 -30.93 -0.81 -6.23
CA PHE A 20 -30.04 -0.64 -5.09
C PHE A 20 -30.42 -1.67 -4.04
N VAL A 21 -29.59 -2.71 -3.91
CA VAL A 21 -29.78 -3.80 -2.94
C VAL A 21 -28.89 -3.51 -1.75
N ALA A 22 -29.50 -3.32 -0.57
CA ALA A 22 -28.76 -3.20 0.67
C ALA A 22 -28.63 -4.58 1.31
N GLY A 23 -27.39 -5.00 1.57
CA GLY A 23 -27.09 -6.20 2.35
C GLY A 23 -27.43 -6.02 3.84
N CYS A 24 -27.36 -7.10 4.61
CA CYS A 24 -27.62 -7.10 6.05
C CYS A 24 -26.74 -6.07 6.78
N LEU A 25 -27.33 -4.96 7.23
CA LEU A 25 -26.62 -3.88 7.90
C LEU A 25 -26.95 -3.90 9.40
N THR A 26 -25.93 -3.86 10.25
CA THR A 26 -26.12 -3.70 11.70
C THR A 26 -25.79 -2.27 12.08
N VAL A 27 -26.78 -1.53 12.58
CA VAL A 27 -26.60 -0.16 13.05
C VAL A 27 -26.86 -0.11 14.56
N ALA A 28 -25.90 0.42 15.32
CA ALA A 28 -25.98 0.50 16.78
C ALA A 28 -26.32 -0.85 17.48
N GLY A 29 -25.79 -1.96 16.95
CA GLY A 29 -26.00 -3.31 17.52
C GLY A 29 -27.36 -3.95 17.17
N ARG A 30 -28.20 -3.27 16.38
CA ARG A 30 -29.46 -3.81 15.87
C ARG A 30 -29.35 -4.07 14.36
N VAL A 31 -29.76 -5.26 13.94
CA VAL A 31 -29.87 -5.60 12.52
C VAL A 31 -31.02 -4.81 11.92
N VAL A 32 -30.72 -4.11 10.84
CA VAL A 32 -31.67 -3.33 10.05
C VAL A 32 -32.21 -4.23 8.95
N THR A 33 -33.53 -4.49 8.93
CA THR A 33 -34.15 -5.49 8.05
C THR A 33 -35.15 -4.90 7.05
N THR A 34 -35.38 -3.58 7.11
CA THR A 34 -36.35 -2.90 6.25
C THR A 34 -35.78 -1.65 5.59
N ALA A 35 -36.31 -1.27 4.43
CA ALA A 35 -35.89 -0.07 3.71
C ALA A 35 -36.13 1.22 4.52
N ALA A 36 -37.23 1.28 5.28
CA ALA A 36 -37.54 2.44 6.13
C ALA A 36 -36.52 2.62 7.26
N GLU A 37 -36.05 1.54 7.88
CA GLU A 37 -35.00 1.61 8.90
C GLU A 37 -33.64 2.00 8.28
N LEU A 38 -33.35 1.59 7.03
CA LEU A 38 -32.17 2.02 6.28
C LEU A 38 -32.21 3.53 5.96
N GLU A 39 -33.37 4.04 5.57
CA GLU A 39 -33.59 5.46 5.30
C GLU A 39 -33.38 6.32 6.55
N LEU A 40 -33.86 5.88 7.71
CA LEU A 40 -33.58 6.55 9.00
C LEU A 40 -32.09 6.63 9.32
N ASN A 41 -31.26 5.78 8.70
CA ASN A 41 -29.81 5.75 8.85
C ASN A 41 -29.08 6.31 7.62
N GLY A 42 -29.76 7.08 6.77
CA GLY A 42 -29.17 7.82 5.66
C GLY A 42 -28.94 7.00 4.38
N ILE A 43 -29.45 5.78 4.30
CA ILE A 43 -29.37 4.92 3.12
C ILE A 43 -30.71 4.97 2.39
N THR A 44 -30.80 5.86 1.40
CA THR A 44 -32.02 6.12 0.63
C THR A 44 -32.01 5.38 -0.71
N SER A 45 -33.20 5.26 -1.33
CA SER A 45 -33.37 4.65 -2.67
C SER A 45 -33.09 3.14 -2.74
N VAL A 46 -33.21 2.42 -1.61
CA VAL A 46 -33.10 0.96 -1.53
C VAL A 46 -34.34 0.31 -2.14
N THR A 47 -34.18 -0.45 -3.23
CA THR A 47 -35.29 -1.14 -3.90
C THR A 47 -35.53 -2.55 -3.35
N THR A 48 -34.55 -3.15 -2.68
CA THR A 48 -34.65 -4.50 -2.10
C THR A 48 -33.70 -4.60 -0.91
N VAL A 49 -34.17 -5.15 0.21
CA VAL A 49 -33.35 -5.45 1.40
C VAL A 49 -33.09 -6.95 1.42
N ALA A 50 -31.82 -7.34 1.36
CA ALA A 50 -31.44 -8.76 1.41
C ALA A 50 -31.57 -9.30 2.85
N ALA A 51 -32.14 -10.49 3.01
CA ALA A 51 -32.23 -11.15 4.31
C ALA A 51 -30.83 -11.57 4.78
N CYS A 52 -30.59 -11.44 6.09
CA CYS A 52 -29.31 -11.80 6.69
C CYS A 52 -29.11 -13.32 6.67
N GLY A 53 -27.98 -13.77 6.12
CA GLY A 53 -27.60 -15.19 6.10
C GLY A 53 -28.26 -16.03 5.00
N GLU A 54 -29.04 -15.40 4.11
CA GLU A 54 -29.66 -16.06 2.95
C GLU A 54 -28.89 -15.70 1.68
N CYS A 55 -28.47 -16.72 0.92
CA CYS A 55 -27.78 -16.50 -0.34
C CYS A 55 -28.78 -16.42 -1.49
N THR A 56 -28.68 -15.37 -2.30
CA THR A 56 -29.62 -15.09 -3.37
C THR A 56 -28.90 -14.98 -4.71
N LYS A 57 -29.62 -15.35 -5.77
CA LYS A 57 -29.10 -15.26 -7.15
C LYS A 57 -28.61 -13.87 -7.51
N ASP A 58 -29.23 -12.82 -6.98
CA ASP A 58 -28.91 -11.42 -7.29
C ASP A 58 -27.84 -10.82 -6.36
N GLY A 59 -27.57 -11.45 -5.20
CA GLY A 59 -26.60 -10.98 -4.21
C GLY A 59 -25.26 -11.70 -4.30
N ASP A 60 -25.27 -13.02 -4.51
CA ASP A 60 -24.09 -13.88 -4.38
C ASP A 60 -23.56 -14.38 -5.73
N CYS A 61 -24.33 -14.18 -6.80
CA CYS A 61 -24.01 -14.66 -8.14
C CYS A 61 -24.19 -13.57 -9.19
N PHE A 62 -23.57 -13.76 -10.35
CA PHE A 62 -23.87 -12.98 -11.54
C PHE A 62 -25.20 -13.47 -12.14
N ALA A 63 -26.31 -12.91 -11.62
CA ALA A 63 -27.68 -13.32 -11.93
C ALA A 63 -27.99 -13.60 -13.42
N PRO A 64 -27.50 -12.82 -14.41
CA PRO A 64 -27.79 -13.09 -15.82
C PRO A 64 -27.28 -14.45 -16.32
N LEU A 65 -26.24 -15.02 -15.71
CA LEU A 65 -25.64 -16.31 -16.10
C LEU A 65 -25.71 -17.35 -14.98
N THR A 66 -26.61 -17.19 -14.03
CA THR A 66 -26.86 -18.18 -12.97
C THR A 66 -28.18 -18.89 -13.20
N THR A 67 -28.18 -20.21 -13.28
CA THR A 67 -29.38 -21.04 -13.41
C THR A 67 -30.04 -21.32 -12.07
N ALA A 68 -29.25 -21.55 -11.02
CA ALA A 68 -29.74 -21.83 -9.68
C ALA A 68 -28.73 -21.41 -8.60
N VAL A 69 -29.20 -21.29 -7.35
CA VAL A 69 -28.36 -21.14 -6.16
C VAL A 69 -28.71 -22.27 -5.19
N SER A 70 -27.69 -22.98 -4.71
CA SER A 70 -27.84 -24.06 -3.72
C SER A 70 -26.67 -24.00 -2.75
N ASP A 71 -26.92 -24.02 -1.44
CA ASP A 71 -25.88 -23.92 -0.40
C ASP A 71 -24.91 -22.75 -0.63
N CYS A 72 -25.42 -21.57 -1.02
CA CYS A 72 -24.62 -20.38 -1.36
C CYS A 72 -23.63 -20.58 -2.52
N LYS A 73 -23.83 -21.60 -3.36
CA LYS A 73 -23.06 -21.83 -4.57
C LYS A 73 -23.90 -21.54 -5.81
N CYS A 74 -23.30 -20.85 -6.75
CA CYS A 74 -23.93 -20.48 -8.01
C CYS A 74 -23.78 -21.61 -9.03
N GLN A 75 -24.91 -22.07 -9.59
CA GLN A 75 -24.90 -22.94 -10.76
C GLN A 75 -24.96 -22.08 -12.01
N CYS A 76 -24.01 -22.25 -12.93
CA CYS A 76 -23.88 -21.37 -14.08
C CYS A 76 -24.69 -21.85 -15.29
N ALA A 77 -25.31 -20.89 -15.97
CA ALA A 77 -25.83 -21.05 -17.33
C ALA A 77 -24.66 -21.17 -18.32
N ALA A 78 -24.95 -21.62 -19.55
CA ALA A 78 -23.96 -21.64 -20.62
C ALA A 78 -23.33 -20.25 -20.81
N GLY A 79 -22.00 -20.17 -20.76
CA GLY A 79 -21.23 -18.92 -20.87
C GLY A 79 -20.86 -18.26 -19.52
N GLY A 80 -21.43 -18.71 -18.40
CA GLY A 80 -21.02 -18.31 -17.06
C GLY A 80 -19.85 -19.15 -16.54
N HIS A 81 -18.86 -18.50 -15.92
CA HIS A 81 -17.64 -19.14 -15.43
C HIS A 81 -17.35 -18.79 -13.97
N GLY A 82 -16.68 -19.71 -13.27
CA GLY A 82 -16.27 -19.55 -11.87
C GLY A 82 -17.43 -19.67 -10.87
N ASP A 83 -17.09 -19.55 -9.58
CA ASP A 83 -18.01 -19.81 -8.46
C ASP A 83 -19.17 -18.80 -8.35
N VAL A 84 -19.09 -17.70 -9.10
CA VAL A 84 -20.10 -16.63 -9.17
C VAL A 84 -20.67 -16.42 -10.58
N CYS A 85 -20.37 -17.31 -11.53
CA CYS A 85 -20.96 -17.35 -12.88
C CYS A 85 -20.81 -16.08 -13.74
N VAL A 86 -19.69 -15.38 -13.68
CA VAL A 86 -19.46 -14.18 -14.49
C VAL A 86 -19.31 -14.50 -15.98
N PRO A 87 -19.66 -13.56 -16.89
CA PRO A 87 -19.38 -13.73 -18.31
C PRO A 87 -17.87 -13.74 -18.52
N ALA A 88 -17.36 -14.67 -19.30
CA ALA A 88 -15.99 -14.54 -19.81
C ALA A 88 -15.98 -13.64 -21.05
N PRO A 89 -15.10 -12.62 -21.08
CA PRO A 89 -14.47 -12.25 -22.33
C PRO A 89 -12.94 -12.09 -22.17
N VAL A 90 -12.19 -12.92 -22.90
CA VAL A 90 -10.86 -12.51 -23.38
C VAL A 90 -11.03 -12.27 -24.88
N PRO A 91 -11.10 -11.02 -25.35
CA PRO A 91 -10.82 -10.74 -26.75
C PRO A 91 -9.35 -11.14 -27.00
N ALA A 92 -9.09 -11.84 -28.11
CA ALA A 92 -7.72 -11.99 -28.58
C ALA A 92 -7.14 -10.58 -28.75
N GLY A 93 -6.22 -10.20 -27.86
CA GLY A 93 -5.42 -9.01 -28.04
C GLY A 93 -4.60 -9.13 -29.33
N PRO A 94 -4.10 -8.01 -29.87
CA PRO A 94 -3.13 -8.06 -30.97
C PRO A 94 -1.99 -9.03 -30.61
N PRO A 95 -1.33 -9.64 -31.61
CA PRO A 95 -0.28 -10.62 -31.37
C PRO A 95 0.71 -10.07 -30.33
N PRO A 96 1.15 -10.90 -29.37
CA PRO A 96 2.07 -10.44 -28.35
C PRO A 96 3.26 -9.79 -29.05
N PRO A 97 3.68 -8.59 -28.64
CA PRO A 97 4.99 -8.11 -29.03
C PRO A 97 5.99 -9.22 -28.73
N PRO A 98 7.04 -9.38 -29.56
CA PRO A 98 8.05 -10.40 -29.34
C PRO A 98 8.43 -10.37 -27.86
N PRO A 99 8.48 -11.55 -27.19
CA PRO A 99 8.75 -11.59 -25.77
C PRO A 99 9.97 -10.70 -25.53
N PRO A 100 9.87 -9.70 -24.61
CA PRO A 100 11.07 -9.00 -24.20
C PRO A 100 12.08 -10.08 -23.84
N PRO A 101 13.37 -9.88 -24.17
CA PRO A 101 14.39 -10.84 -23.80
C PRO A 101 14.17 -11.22 -22.35
N PRO A 102 14.24 -12.53 -21.99
CA PRO A 102 13.99 -12.97 -20.64
C PRO A 102 14.76 -12.03 -19.70
N PRO A 103 14.11 -11.50 -18.65
CA PRO A 103 14.81 -10.62 -17.72
C PRO A 103 16.11 -11.33 -17.33
N PRO A 104 17.23 -10.60 -17.23
CA PRO A 104 18.48 -11.20 -16.81
C PRO A 104 18.19 -12.08 -15.60
N PRO A 105 18.72 -13.32 -15.54
CA PRO A 105 18.48 -14.20 -14.42
C PRO A 105 18.71 -13.40 -13.13
N THR A 106 17.69 -13.35 -12.28
CA THR A 106 17.81 -12.68 -10.99
C THR A 106 18.97 -13.35 -10.27
N PRO A 107 19.93 -12.57 -9.72
CA PRO A 107 21.00 -13.15 -8.94
C PRO A 107 20.38 -14.05 -7.87
N PRO A 108 20.89 -15.28 -7.67
CA PRO A 108 20.40 -16.12 -6.59
C PRO A 108 20.52 -15.34 -5.27
N PRO A 109 19.55 -15.48 -4.36
CA PRO A 109 19.64 -14.84 -3.06
C PRO A 109 20.92 -15.30 -2.35
N PRO A 110 21.60 -14.40 -1.63
CA PRO A 110 22.84 -14.73 -0.94
C PRO A 110 22.57 -15.81 0.12
N PRO A 111 23.59 -16.61 0.47
CA PRO A 111 23.56 -17.42 1.70
C PRO A 111 23.07 -16.59 2.89
N VAL A 112 22.37 -17.24 3.82
CA VAL A 112 21.86 -16.56 5.03
C VAL A 112 23.02 -15.87 5.75
N GLY A 113 22.90 -14.56 5.97
CA GLY A 113 23.94 -13.73 6.61
C GLY A 113 24.87 -13.00 5.63
N GLU A 114 24.82 -13.30 4.34
CA GLU A 114 25.59 -12.57 3.31
C GLU A 114 24.79 -11.40 2.71
N CYS A 115 25.51 -10.44 2.12
CA CYS A 115 24.95 -9.26 1.48
C CYS A 115 25.21 -9.29 -0.02
N ILE A 116 24.19 -9.02 -0.81
CA ILE A 116 24.35 -8.68 -2.23
C ILE A 116 25.08 -7.34 -2.26
N SER A 117 26.23 -7.28 -2.94
CA SER A 117 27.08 -6.09 -2.92
C SER A 117 27.60 -5.66 -4.28
N ASP A 118 27.95 -4.38 -4.38
CA ASP A 118 28.72 -3.75 -5.46
C ASP A 118 28.20 -4.04 -6.88
N MET A 119 26.88 -4.00 -7.05
CA MET A 119 26.23 -4.25 -8.34
C MET A 119 25.23 -3.15 -8.73
N VAL A 120 24.96 -3.05 -10.03
CA VAL A 120 23.88 -2.23 -10.58
C VAL A 120 22.73 -3.14 -10.95
N TYR A 121 21.57 -2.88 -10.37
CA TYR A 121 20.37 -3.68 -10.58
C TYR A 121 19.64 -3.20 -11.84
N PRO A 122 19.18 -4.10 -12.73
CA PRO A 122 18.40 -3.70 -13.91
C PRO A 122 17.06 -3.10 -13.49
N GLU A 123 16.47 -2.26 -14.35
CA GLU A 123 15.13 -1.70 -14.13
C GLU A 123 14.08 -2.81 -14.15
N VAL A 124 13.70 -3.28 -12.96
CA VAL A 124 12.75 -4.37 -12.78
C VAL A 124 11.86 -4.10 -11.56
N ALA A 125 10.59 -4.45 -11.67
CA ALA A 125 9.71 -4.56 -10.51
C ALA A 125 9.85 -5.98 -9.94
N GLN A 126 10.45 -6.10 -8.75
CA GLN A 126 10.63 -7.40 -8.10
C GLN A 126 10.10 -7.36 -6.67
N ALA A 127 9.55 -8.49 -6.25
CA ALA A 127 9.10 -8.72 -4.89
C ALA A 127 9.96 -9.81 -4.25
N LEU A 128 10.54 -9.50 -3.09
CA LEU A 128 11.38 -10.39 -2.31
C LEU A 128 10.69 -10.76 -1.00
N GLY A 129 11.21 -11.79 -0.33
CA GLY A 129 10.76 -12.19 1.01
C GLY A 129 10.29 -13.63 1.10
N GLY A 130 10.01 -14.31 -0.02
CA GLY A 130 9.49 -15.69 -0.04
C GLY A 130 10.34 -16.67 0.77
N GLY A 131 9.88 -17.00 1.98
CA GLY A 131 10.54 -17.92 2.90
C GLY A 131 11.88 -17.42 3.47
N LEU A 132 12.20 -16.14 3.28
CA LEU A 132 13.47 -15.56 3.74
C LEU A 132 13.35 -15.05 5.17
N SER A 133 14.35 -15.35 6.00
CA SER A 133 14.59 -14.69 7.29
C SER A 133 15.70 -13.63 7.21
N TRP A 134 16.33 -13.49 6.05
CA TRP A 134 17.46 -12.57 5.85
C TRP A 134 17.41 -11.94 4.46
N LEU A 135 17.66 -10.64 4.39
CA LEU A 135 17.89 -9.90 3.16
C LEU A 135 18.92 -8.81 3.41
N CYS A 136 19.99 -8.75 2.63
CA CYS A 136 20.97 -7.68 2.77
C CYS A 136 21.47 -7.19 1.41
N TYR A 137 21.43 -5.87 1.22
CA TYR A 137 22.02 -5.16 0.09
C TYR A 137 23.03 -4.14 0.60
N ARG A 138 24.24 -4.16 0.03
CA ARG A 138 25.30 -3.21 0.37
C ARG A 138 25.88 -2.56 -0.89
N ASN A 139 25.97 -1.23 -0.94
CA ASN A 139 26.54 -0.50 -2.09
C ASN A 139 25.89 -0.84 -3.45
N VAL A 140 24.62 -1.24 -3.46
CA VAL A 140 23.91 -1.58 -4.70
C VAL A 140 23.25 -0.35 -5.29
N THR A 141 23.24 -0.23 -6.62
CA THR A 141 22.56 0.85 -7.33
C THR A 141 21.26 0.37 -7.98
N PHE A 142 20.15 1.00 -7.62
CA PHE A 142 18.82 0.82 -8.19
C PHE A 142 18.44 2.09 -8.98
N SER A 143 18.08 1.94 -10.25
CA SER A 143 17.90 3.07 -11.17
C SER A 143 16.72 2.84 -12.10
N GLY A 144 15.93 3.89 -12.36
CA GLY A 144 14.86 3.89 -13.36
C GLY A 144 13.46 3.89 -12.76
N GLY A 145 12.48 4.40 -13.51
CA GLY A 145 11.11 4.61 -13.04
C GLY A 145 10.29 3.32 -12.89
N GLY A 146 10.68 2.26 -13.60
CA GLY A 146 10.18 0.90 -13.46
C GLY A 146 10.92 0.06 -12.42
N MET A 147 12.00 0.59 -11.82
CA MET A 147 12.73 -0.11 -10.78
C MET A 147 11.96 0.00 -9.46
N SER A 148 11.41 -1.13 -9.02
CA SER A 148 10.72 -1.22 -7.74
C SER A 148 11.19 -2.46 -7.01
N LEU A 149 11.79 -2.27 -5.85
CA LEU A 149 12.12 -3.36 -4.94
C LEU A 149 11.08 -3.42 -3.83
N THR A 150 10.23 -4.44 -3.88
CA THR A 150 9.25 -4.70 -2.82
C THR A 150 9.78 -5.75 -1.87
N VAL A 151 9.94 -5.40 -0.61
CA VAL A 151 10.11 -6.38 0.47
C VAL A 151 8.72 -6.77 0.95
N LEU A 152 8.28 -7.99 0.64
CA LEU A 152 7.00 -8.55 1.07
C LEU A 152 7.17 -9.19 2.46
N ILE A 153 6.92 -8.42 3.52
CA ILE A 153 7.09 -8.90 4.90
C ILE A 153 6.18 -10.10 5.17
N GLY A 154 4.97 -10.12 4.58
CA GLY A 154 4.03 -11.25 4.71
C GLY A 154 4.53 -12.57 4.11
N ALA A 155 5.55 -12.54 3.26
CA ALA A 155 6.14 -13.74 2.66
C ALA A 155 7.38 -14.24 3.43
N MET A 156 7.92 -13.42 4.35
CA MET A 156 9.06 -13.77 5.18
C MET A 156 8.67 -14.77 6.28
N THR A 157 9.64 -15.56 6.73
CA THR A 157 9.43 -16.57 7.76
C THR A 157 10.62 -16.64 8.72
N GLY A 158 10.40 -17.19 9.91
CA GLY A 158 11.44 -17.47 10.90
C GLY A 158 11.25 -16.73 12.22
N ASP A 159 11.96 -17.17 13.26
CA ASP A 159 11.85 -16.57 14.61
C ASP A 159 12.31 -15.10 14.63
N VAL A 160 13.34 -14.79 13.84
CA VAL A 160 13.87 -13.44 13.64
C VAL A 160 14.13 -13.25 12.15
N ALA A 161 13.58 -12.18 11.58
CA ALA A 161 13.85 -11.76 10.21
C ALA A 161 14.64 -10.45 10.19
N ASN A 162 15.69 -10.37 9.37
CA ASN A 162 16.52 -9.19 9.25
C ASN A 162 16.60 -8.73 7.79
N VAL A 163 16.36 -7.44 7.55
CA VAL A 163 16.44 -6.80 6.24
C VAL A 163 17.38 -5.60 6.35
N THR A 164 18.41 -5.51 5.51
CA THR A 164 19.39 -4.42 5.56
C THR A 164 19.63 -3.84 4.16
N PHE A 165 19.60 -2.50 4.09
CA PHE A 165 20.04 -1.71 2.96
C PHE A 165 21.11 -0.73 3.44
N ASP A 166 22.35 -0.97 3.06
CA ASP A 166 23.55 -0.30 3.59
C ASP A 166 24.33 0.37 2.44
N GLY A 167 24.34 1.70 2.40
CA GLY A 167 25.09 2.42 1.36
C GLY A 167 24.54 2.29 -0.07
N CYS A 168 23.29 1.83 -0.25
CA CYS A 168 22.70 1.69 -1.58
C CYS A 168 22.32 3.04 -2.19
N THR A 169 22.34 3.10 -3.52
CA THR A 169 21.91 4.27 -4.30
C THR A 169 20.59 3.97 -5.00
N TRP A 170 19.59 4.81 -4.80
CA TRP A 170 18.28 4.76 -5.44
C TRP A 170 18.10 6.02 -6.27
N ARG A 171 17.85 5.88 -7.57
CA ARG A 171 17.73 7.07 -8.43
C ARG A 171 16.77 6.91 -9.60
N ASP A 172 16.49 8.04 -10.24
CA ASP A 172 15.77 8.12 -11.53
C ASP A 172 14.34 7.55 -11.48
N GLY A 173 13.68 7.62 -10.33
CA GLY A 173 12.33 7.11 -10.11
C GLY A 173 12.27 5.77 -9.37
N ALA A 174 13.42 5.21 -8.95
CA ALA A 174 13.44 3.94 -8.24
C ALA A 174 12.66 3.99 -6.91
N VAL A 175 12.02 2.88 -6.56
CA VAL A 175 11.20 2.75 -5.35
C VAL A 175 11.68 1.58 -4.49
N LEU A 176 11.87 1.84 -3.20
CA LEU A 176 11.97 0.81 -2.16
C LEU A 176 10.65 0.75 -1.41
N LEU A 177 9.90 -0.34 -1.57
CA LEU A 177 8.62 -0.58 -0.89
C LEU A 177 8.81 -1.63 0.22
N LEU A 178 8.50 -1.26 1.46
CA LEU A 178 8.40 -2.19 2.59
C LEU A 178 6.93 -2.48 2.84
N LEU A 179 6.43 -3.61 2.32
CA LEU A 179 5.02 -3.96 2.41
C LEU A 179 4.76 -4.87 3.62
N GLY A 180 4.25 -4.26 4.69
CA GLY A 180 3.91 -4.91 5.95
C GLY A 180 2.76 -5.91 5.83
N ASN A 181 2.81 -6.94 6.66
CA ASN A 181 1.66 -7.79 6.97
C ASN A 181 1.71 -8.18 8.46
N ALA A 182 0.72 -7.72 9.23
CA ALA A 182 0.67 -7.95 10.68
C ALA A 182 0.55 -9.44 11.06
N ARG A 183 0.19 -10.31 10.11
CA ARG A 183 0.05 -11.76 10.28
C ARG A 183 1.20 -12.53 9.64
N ALA A 184 2.31 -11.87 9.29
CA ALA A 184 3.50 -12.53 8.76
C ALA A 184 3.98 -13.63 9.73
N ALA A 185 4.50 -14.73 9.18
CA ALA A 185 5.01 -15.87 9.96
C ALA A 185 6.43 -15.60 10.50
N VAL A 186 6.63 -14.40 11.07
CA VAL A 186 7.90 -13.90 11.59
C VAL A 186 7.73 -13.61 13.08
N GLY A 187 8.64 -14.12 13.92
CA GLY A 187 8.59 -13.90 15.36
C GLY A 187 9.00 -12.47 15.77
N SER A 188 10.01 -11.90 15.13
CA SER A 188 10.45 -10.51 15.27
C SER A 188 11.13 -10.05 13.99
N LEU A 189 11.06 -8.75 13.67
CA LEU A 189 11.51 -8.21 12.40
C LEU A 189 12.42 -7.00 12.62
N ASN A 190 13.62 -7.01 12.05
CA ASN A 190 14.51 -5.85 12.04
C ASN A 190 14.74 -5.40 10.60
N ILE A 191 14.43 -4.14 10.29
CA ILE A 191 14.71 -3.51 9.01
C ILE A 191 15.64 -2.32 9.24
N VAL A 192 16.79 -2.32 8.58
CA VAL A 192 17.78 -1.25 8.66
C VAL A 192 17.99 -0.65 7.28
N VAL A 193 17.68 0.63 7.13
CA VAL A 193 17.96 1.43 5.93
C VAL A 193 18.97 2.49 6.35
N THR A 194 20.25 2.25 6.08
CA THR A 194 21.35 3.08 6.57
C THR A 194 22.32 3.54 5.48
N GLY A 195 22.76 4.79 5.55
CA GLY A 195 23.79 5.33 4.64
C GLY A 195 23.39 5.40 3.16
N ASN A 196 22.11 5.23 2.82
CA ASN A 196 21.65 5.19 1.44
C ASN A 196 21.49 6.61 0.86
N THR A 197 21.60 6.70 -0.47
CA THR A 197 21.30 7.93 -1.23
C THR A 197 20.07 7.72 -2.10
N PHE A 198 19.03 8.51 -1.90
CA PHE A 198 17.80 8.54 -2.69
C PHE A 198 17.76 9.85 -3.51
N SER A 199 17.91 9.76 -4.82
CA SER A 199 17.93 10.92 -5.74
C SER A 199 16.80 10.81 -6.76
N ASP A 200 15.74 11.58 -6.60
CA ASP A 200 14.46 11.38 -7.29
C ASP A 200 13.99 9.92 -7.16
N ALA A 201 14.02 9.41 -5.93
CA ALA A 201 13.63 8.05 -5.57
C ALA A 201 12.79 8.08 -4.29
N LEU A 202 12.06 6.99 -4.03
CA LEU A 202 11.08 6.92 -2.95
C LEU A 202 11.34 5.73 -2.02
N LEU A 203 11.34 6.00 -0.72
CA LEU A 203 11.16 4.97 0.31
C LEU A 203 9.70 4.93 0.74
N SER A 204 9.08 3.75 0.71
CA SER A 204 7.66 3.58 0.99
C SER A 204 7.38 2.45 1.98
N PRO A 205 7.33 2.71 3.30
CA PRO A 205 6.82 1.76 4.29
C PRO A 205 5.28 1.80 4.34
N GLU A 206 4.63 0.65 4.20
CA GLU A 206 3.18 0.58 4.06
C GLU A 206 2.57 -0.62 4.79
N GLY A 207 1.37 -0.44 5.32
CA GLY A 207 0.60 -1.43 6.05
C GLY A 207 1.00 -1.59 7.52
N GLY A 208 0.51 -2.69 8.11
CA GLY A 208 0.85 -3.10 9.47
C GLY A 208 1.96 -4.14 9.49
N PHE A 209 2.88 -4.01 10.44
CA PHE A 209 4.02 -4.91 10.60
C PHE A 209 3.76 -5.96 11.71
N PRO A 210 4.44 -7.13 11.67
CA PRO A 210 4.32 -8.12 12.74
C PRO A 210 4.79 -7.56 14.10
N PRO A 211 4.41 -8.17 15.22
CA PRO A 211 4.88 -7.77 16.55
C PRO A 211 6.41 -7.74 16.66
N ARG A 212 6.95 -6.91 17.55
CA ARG A 212 8.39 -6.74 17.77
C ARG A 212 9.14 -6.41 16.47
N THR A 213 8.58 -5.46 15.71
CA THR A 213 9.22 -4.93 14.51
C THR A 213 10.06 -3.71 14.87
N ASN A 214 11.31 -3.65 14.43
CA ASN A 214 12.16 -2.47 14.51
C ASN A 214 12.58 -2.01 13.09
N ILE A 215 12.07 -0.88 12.64
CA ILE A 215 12.46 -0.24 11.38
C ILE A 215 13.32 0.99 11.70
N THR A 216 14.61 0.92 11.37
CA THR A 216 15.56 2.01 11.55
C THR A 216 15.96 2.58 10.20
N ILE A 217 15.63 3.86 9.97
CA ILE A 217 15.99 4.62 8.77
C ILE A 217 16.96 5.70 9.22
N SER A 218 18.27 5.48 9.07
CA SER A 218 19.29 6.34 9.67
C SER A 218 20.39 6.78 8.72
N GLY A 219 20.84 8.04 8.83
CA GLY A 219 22.01 8.52 8.08
C GLY A 219 21.84 8.51 6.55
N ASN A 220 20.61 8.48 6.04
CA ASN A 220 20.35 8.49 4.60
C ASN A 220 20.24 9.92 4.07
N ARG A 221 20.50 10.09 2.77
CA ARG A 221 20.31 11.35 2.06
C ARG A 221 19.18 11.21 1.05
N PHE A 222 18.18 12.07 1.14
CA PHE A 222 17.07 12.15 0.21
C PHE A 222 17.08 13.46 -0.54
N THR A 223 16.92 13.40 -1.86
CA THR A 223 16.78 14.56 -2.73
C THR A 223 15.63 14.29 -3.68
N VAL A 224 14.61 15.16 -3.68
CA VAL A 224 13.45 15.01 -4.56
C VAL A 224 13.11 16.33 -5.26
N THR A 225 13.01 16.25 -6.58
CA THR A 225 12.75 17.38 -7.47
C THR A 225 11.40 17.27 -8.18
N ARG A 226 10.86 16.04 -8.26
CA ARG A 226 9.59 15.70 -8.92
C ARG A 226 8.82 14.65 -8.13
N PRO A 227 7.48 14.53 -8.31
CA PRO A 227 6.73 13.40 -7.77
C PRO A 227 7.27 12.08 -8.34
N ILE A 228 7.39 11.07 -7.46
CA ILE A 228 7.82 9.71 -7.83
C ILE A 228 6.57 8.84 -7.92
N SER A 229 6.36 8.23 -9.09
CA SER A 229 5.21 7.37 -9.33
C SER A 229 5.34 6.07 -8.53
N ARG A 230 4.33 5.80 -7.70
CA ARG A 230 4.19 4.54 -6.96
C ARG A 230 2.85 3.93 -7.36
N PRO A 231 2.80 2.88 -8.20
CA PRO A 231 1.55 2.23 -8.58
C PRO A 231 0.75 1.82 -7.33
N GLY A 232 -0.51 2.24 -7.21
CA GLY A 232 -1.34 1.99 -6.02
C GLY A 232 -1.20 3.01 -4.89
N LEU A 233 -0.39 4.05 -5.03
CA LEU A 233 -0.33 5.20 -4.11
C LEU A 233 -0.31 6.50 -4.91
N GLU A 234 -1.35 7.32 -4.78
CA GLU A 234 -1.42 8.62 -5.48
C GLU A 234 -0.54 9.67 -4.79
N VAL A 235 0.78 9.60 -5.02
CA VAL A 235 1.73 10.60 -4.55
C VAL A 235 1.74 11.79 -5.50
N ARG A 236 0.81 12.74 -5.30
CA ARG A 236 0.70 13.95 -6.14
C ARG A 236 1.74 15.02 -5.84
N ARG A 237 2.44 14.91 -4.70
CA ARG A 237 3.45 15.87 -4.22
C ARG A 237 4.84 15.22 -4.21
N PRO A 238 5.91 15.97 -4.51
CA PRO A 238 7.27 15.46 -4.33
C PRO A 238 7.50 15.11 -2.85
N SER A 239 7.82 13.84 -2.60
CA SER A 239 8.07 13.32 -1.25
C SER A 239 9.26 12.37 -1.22
N CYS A 240 10.06 12.45 -0.16
CA CYS A 240 11.22 11.56 0.04
C CYS A 240 10.80 10.21 0.62
N VAL A 241 9.90 10.26 1.60
CA VAL A 241 9.25 9.09 2.19
C VAL A 241 7.75 9.26 2.04
N ALA A 242 7.10 8.29 1.43
CA ALA A 242 5.64 8.22 1.38
C ALA A 242 5.17 6.98 2.12
N MET A 243 4.00 7.04 2.74
CA MET A 243 3.41 5.92 3.46
C MET A 243 1.94 5.84 3.08
N ASN A 244 1.42 4.63 2.97
CA ASN A 244 0.01 4.35 2.77
C ASN A 244 -0.45 3.48 3.92
N GLU A 245 -1.05 4.10 4.93
CA GLU A 245 -1.38 3.45 6.20
C GLU A 245 -0.13 2.86 6.88
N LEU A 246 0.25 3.38 8.05
CA LEU A 246 1.36 2.81 8.82
C LEU A 246 0.85 2.42 10.19
N VAL A 247 0.83 1.12 10.47
CA VAL A 247 0.38 0.59 11.76
C VAL A 247 1.57 -0.03 12.49
N ILE A 248 1.94 0.58 13.61
CA ILE A 248 3.03 0.18 14.48
C ILE A 248 2.39 -0.30 15.78
N SER A 249 2.55 -1.60 16.06
CA SER A 249 1.88 -2.22 17.21
C SER A 249 2.73 -3.31 17.85
N ASN A 250 2.39 -3.66 19.09
CA ASN A 250 2.92 -4.79 19.85
C ASN A 250 4.45 -4.73 19.97
N ASP A 251 4.94 -3.78 20.77
CA ASP A 251 6.36 -3.59 21.09
C ASP A 251 7.23 -3.30 19.85
N SER A 252 6.70 -2.52 18.91
CA SER A 252 7.36 -2.18 17.65
C SER A 252 7.85 -0.73 17.61
N ALA A 253 8.88 -0.47 16.82
CA ALA A 253 9.48 0.83 16.65
C ALA A 253 9.74 1.15 15.17
N VAL A 254 9.46 2.39 14.78
CA VAL A 254 9.91 2.97 13.50
C VAL A 254 10.64 4.28 13.82
N VAL A 255 11.91 4.35 13.47
CA VAL A 255 12.79 5.47 13.84
C VAL A 255 13.49 6.02 12.61
N LEU A 256 13.26 7.30 12.32
CA LEU A 256 13.96 8.09 11.32
C LEU A 256 14.92 9.03 12.05
N SER A 257 16.23 8.81 11.91
CA SER A 257 17.23 9.63 12.63
C SER A 257 18.49 9.96 11.83
N GLY A 258 19.03 11.17 11.99
CA GLY A 258 20.27 11.57 11.31
C GLY A 258 20.17 11.62 9.77
N ASN A 259 18.97 11.64 9.19
CA ASN A 259 18.80 11.73 7.74
C ASN A 259 18.87 13.19 7.27
N VAL A 260 19.19 13.37 5.98
CA VAL A 260 19.13 14.66 5.31
C VAL A 260 18.04 14.61 4.25
N PHE A 261 17.04 15.47 4.36
CA PHE A 261 15.96 15.62 3.38
C PHE A 261 16.14 16.91 2.61
N GLN A 262 16.16 16.83 1.28
CA GLN A 262 16.24 17.98 0.40
C GLN A 262 15.11 17.96 -0.63
N THR A 263 14.31 19.02 -0.67
CA THR A 263 13.23 19.18 -1.64
C THR A 263 13.37 20.53 -2.34
N VAL A 264 13.18 20.58 -3.67
CA VAL A 264 13.46 21.81 -4.47
C VAL A 264 12.23 22.50 -5.05
N ARG A 265 11.03 22.00 -4.72
CA ARG A 265 9.78 22.51 -5.28
C ARG A 265 8.85 22.98 -4.17
N ALA A 266 8.13 24.07 -4.45
CA ALA A 266 6.99 24.49 -3.66
C ALA A 266 6.01 23.33 -3.46
N SER A 267 5.33 23.30 -2.31
CA SER A 267 4.32 22.27 -2.02
C SER A 267 4.86 20.82 -1.89
N SER A 268 6.14 20.65 -1.59
CA SER A 268 6.78 19.35 -1.29
C SER A 268 6.59 18.91 0.16
N SER A 269 6.75 17.61 0.44
CA SER A 269 6.74 17.07 1.81
C SER A 269 7.95 16.16 2.04
N ALA A 270 8.67 16.25 3.15
CA ALA A 270 9.77 15.30 3.38
C ALA A 270 9.23 13.90 3.68
N ILE A 271 8.28 13.82 4.61
CA ILE A 271 7.55 12.61 4.97
C ILE A 271 6.06 12.85 4.70
N TYR A 272 5.42 11.94 3.98
CA TYR A 272 4.02 12.07 3.57
C TYR A 272 3.24 10.78 3.81
N VAL A 273 2.24 10.83 4.69
CA VAL A 273 1.29 9.73 4.89
C VAL A 273 0.02 10.05 4.11
N VAL A 274 -0.28 9.21 3.12
CA VAL A 274 -1.35 9.39 2.13
C VAL A 274 -2.60 8.65 2.61
N GLY A 275 -3.77 9.31 2.49
CA GLY A 275 -5.10 8.70 2.59
C GLY A 275 -5.53 8.23 3.99
N SER A 276 -4.73 7.36 4.62
CA SER A 276 -5.00 6.65 5.87
C SER A 276 -4.15 7.14 7.04
N ALA A 277 -4.53 6.73 8.25
CA ALA A 277 -3.91 7.11 9.50
C ALA A 277 -2.49 6.54 9.72
N LEU A 278 -1.65 7.30 10.43
CA LEU A 278 -0.54 6.72 11.21
C LEU A 278 -1.10 6.22 12.55
N SER A 279 -0.93 4.93 12.85
CA SER A 279 -1.40 4.32 14.10
C SER A 279 -0.24 3.73 14.88
N VAL A 280 -0.10 4.13 16.15
CA VAL A 280 0.93 3.63 17.08
C VAL A 280 0.23 3.12 18.34
N SER A 281 0.40 1.83 18.65
CA SER A 281 -0.31 1.17 19.74
C SER A 281 0.54 0.11 20.45
N TRP A 282 0.14 -0.28 21.66
CA TRP A 282 0.75 -1.36 22.45
C TRP A 282 2.26 -1.21 22.63
N HIS A 283 2.68 -0.26 23.47
CA HIS A 283 4.08 0.02 23.84
C HIS A 283 5.00 0.26 22.64
N SER A 284 4.46 0.89 21.59
CA SER A 284 5.18 1.11 20.34
C SER A 284 5.59 2.56 20.15
N VAL A 285 6.57 2.79 19.27
CA VAL A 285 7.13 4.14 19.04
C VAL A 285 7.27 4.45 17.55
N PHE A 286 6.82 5.64 17.15
CA PHE A 286 7.23 6.29 15.91
C PHE A 286 8.08 7.52 16.24
N ALA A 287 9.32 7.58 15.77
CA ALA A 287 10.23 8.66 16.10
C ALA A 287 10.88 9.28 14.86
N VAL A 288 10.87 10.59 14.77
CA VAL A 288 11.58 11.39 13.77
C VAL A 288 12.48 12.38 14.52
N MET A 289 13.77 12.06 14.62
CA MET A 289 14.69 12.71 15.57
C MET A 289 16.02 13.10 14.93
N GLY A 290 16.43 14.36 15.08
CA GLY A 290 17.77 14.81 14.66
C GLY A 290 18.00 14.64 13.15
N ASN A 291 16.98 14.94 12.35
CA ASN A 291 17.07 14.94 10.88
C ASN A 291 17.26 16.38 10.39
N THR A 292 18.03 16.55 9.32
CA THR A 292 18.21 17.86 8.67
C THR A 292 17.23 18.00 7.52
N PHE A 293 16.49 19.11 7.46
CA PHE A 293 15.51 19.37 6.41
C PHE A 293 15.86 20.65 5.64
N HIS A 294 16.14 20.49 4.35
CA HIS A 294 16.35 21.56 3.37
C HIS A 294 15.14 21.62 2.44
N MET A 295 14.14 22.42 2.81
CA MET A 295 12.88 22.53 2.08
C MET A 295 12.89 23.81 1.23
N ASP A 296 13.34 23.73 -0.02
CA ASP A 296 13.37 24.87 -0.93
C ASP A 296 12.01 25.00 -1.66
N GLY A 297 11.30 26.08 -1.37
CA GLY A 297 10.02 26.42 -2.01
C GLY A 297 8.90 26.77 -1.02
N GLY A 298 8.01 27.67 -1.42
CA GLY A 298 6.86 28.07 -0.60
C GLY A 298 5.98 26.88 -0.22
N ASN A 299 5.50 26.85 1.03
CA ASN A 299 4.62 25.81 1.60
C ASN A 299 5.21 24.38 1.62
N GLY A 300 6.53 24.23 1.79
CA GLY A 300 7.14 22.94 2.12
C GLY A 300 6.67 22.45 3.50
N THR A 301 6.32 21.17 3.62
CA THR A 301 5.87 20.56 4.89
C THR A 301 6.87 19.48 5.33
N LEU A 302 7.33 19.48 6.57
CA LEU A 302 8.26 18.43 7.05
C LEU A 302 7.58 17.07 7.09
N ILE A 303 6.44 17.00 7.78
CA ILE A 303 5.62 15.80 7.93
C ILE A 303 4.19 16.17 7.60
N ARG A 304 3.62 15.55 6.58
CA ARG A 304 2.21 15.71 6.20
C ARG A 304 1.48 14.40 6.49
N LEU A 305 0.49 14.48 7.39
CA LEU A 305 -0.43 13.39 7.67
C LEU A 305 -1.78 13.73 7.05
N GLU A 306 -2.22 12.95 6.07
CA GLU A 306 -3.60 13.04 5.59
C GLU A 306 -4.51 12.10 6.37
N GLY A 307 -5.81 12.36 6.33
CA GLY A 307 -6.82 11.48 6.90
C GLY A 307 -8.09 11.55 6.08
N SER A 308 -8.93 10.54 6.25
CA SER A 308 -10.25 10.50 5.65
C SER A 308 -11.30 11.11 6.58
N SER A 309 -12.48 11.47 6.06
CA SER A 309 -13.63 11.88 6.88
C SER A 309 -14.09 10.81 7.88
N HIS A 310 -13.61 9.56 7.72
CA HIS A 310 -14.01 8.41 8.52
C HIS A 310 -12.93 7.92 9.50
N SER A 311 -11.71 8.49 9.48
CA SER A 311 -10.61 8.06 10.37
C SER A 311 -9.70 9.22 10.79
N SER A 312 -9.14 9.13 12.00
CA SER A 312 -8.18 10.14 12.49
C SER A 312 -6.86 10.01 11.74
N SER A 313 -6.26 11.12 11.28
CA SER A 313 -4.94 11.10 10.59
C SER A 313 -3.80 10.54 11.44
N LEU A 314 -3.95 10.59 12.76
CA LEU A 314 -2.99 10.07 13.74
C LEU A 314 -3.74 9.42 14.90
N MET A 315 -3.33 8.22 15.30
CA MET A 315 -3.83 7.51 16.48
C MET A 315 -2.64 7.01 17.32
N VAL A 316 -2.61 7.40 18.60
CA VAL A 316 -1.58 6.96 19.55
C VAL A 316 -2.25 6.50 20.83
N VAL A 317 -2.11 5.22 21.19
CA VAL A 317 -2.83 4.59 22.30
C VAL A 317 -1.95 3.56 23.03
N ASN A 318 -2.39 3.06 24.19
CA ASN A 318 -1.75 1.95 24.91
C ASN A 318 -0.26 2.18 25.16
N ASP A 319 0.06 3.24 25.91
CA ASP A 319 1.44 3.58 26.34
C ASP A 319 2.45 3.71 25.18
N SER A 320 1.94 4.12 24.02
CA SER A 320 2.73 4.34 22.82
C SER A 320 3.10 5.81 22.64
N ALA A 321 4.12 6.07 21.83
CA ALA A 321 4.63 7.42 21.63
C ALA A 321 4.87 7.75 20.15
N VAL A 322 4.59 9.01 19.82
CA VAL A 322 5.06 9.65 18.59
C VAL A 322 5.99 10.77 19.01
N VAL A 323 7.24 10.70 18.57
CA VAL A 323 8.29 11.66 18.93
C VAL A 323 8.76 12.37 17.68
N ILE A 324 8.61 13.69 17.63
CA ILE A 324 9.11 14.52 16.53
C ILE A 324 10.03 15.57 17.14
N ARG A 325 11.33 15.47 16.86
CA ARG A 325 12.34 16.42 17.31
C ARG A 325 13.22 16.82 16.13
N GLY A 326 13.13 18.11 15.77
CA GLY A 326 14.06 18.76 14.85
C GLY A 326 15.48 18.78 15.37
#